data_AF-A0A2V8YHW1-F1
#
_entry.id   AF-A0A2V8YHW1-F1
#
_cell.length_a   1.000
_cell.length_b   1.000
_cell.length_c   1.000
_cell.angle_alpha   90.00
_cell.angle_beta   90.00
_cell.angle_gamma   90.00
#
_symmetry.space_group_name_H-M   'P 1'
#
loop_
_entity.id
_entity.type
_entity.pdbx_description
1 polymer ?
#
loop_
_entity_poly.entity_id
_entity_poly.type
_entity_poly.pdbx_seq_one_letter_code
_entity_poly.pdbx_strand_id
1 'polypeptide(L)'
;ELDPKLAEAHLQLGNLYSDQNKYAEAIPEYKRALELNSDLADAYYRLGQAYVRTGEKGRAQEQFQVYQKIREQHLADLEKQRAEIRQFVYSAKDAPLR
;
A
#
# COMPACT_ATOMS: atom_id res chain seq x y z
N GLU A 1 -12.36 -11.95 6.17
CA GLU A 1 -10.92 -11.78 6.45
C GLU A 1 -10.15 -12.82 5.67
N LEU A 2 -9.31 -12.39 4.73
CA LEU A 2 -8.36 -13.26 4.03
C LEU A 2 -6.99 -13.07 4.69
N ASP A 3 -6.23 -14.16 4.85
CA ASP A 3 -4.98 -14.21 5.63
C ASP A 3 -3.95 -13.19 5.07
N PRO A 4 -3.67 -12.09 5.80
CA PRO A 4 -2.72 -11.06 5.36
C PRO A 4 -1.34 -11.65 5.04
N LYS A 5 -0.92 -12.68 5.80
CA LYS A 5 0.38 -13.35 5.59
C LYS A 5 0.48 -13.99 4.22
N LEU A 6 -0.63 -14.47 3.68
CA LEU A 6 -0.66 -15.04 2.34
C LEU A 6 -0.54 -13.95 1.27
N ALA A 7 -1.14 -12.77 1.50
CA ALA A 7 -1.00 -11.63 0.62
C ALA A 7 0.47 -11.16 0.54
N GLU A 8 1.13 -11.04 1.70
CA GLU A 8 2.55 -10.69 1.76
C GLU A 8 3.45 -11.76 1.11
N ALA A 9 3.12 -13.05 1.25
CA ALA A 9 3.87 -14.12 0.59
C ALA A 9 3.83 -13.99 -0.94
N HIS A 10 2.66 -13.72 -1.52
CA HIS A 10 2.52 -13.46 -2.96
C HIS A 10 3.27 -12.19 -3.39
N LEU A 11 3.23 -11.12 -2.58
CA LEU A 11 4.04 -9.92 -2.84
C LEU A 11 5.54 -10.24 -2.90
N GLN A 12 6.05 -11.04 -1.95
CA GLN A 12 7.46 -11.44 -1.94
C GLN A 12 7.82 -12.36 -3.11
N LEU A 13 6.93 -13.28 -3.50
CA LEU A 13 7.15 -14.13 -4.66
C LEU A 13 7.22 -13.30 -5.95
N GLY A 14 6.33 -12.31 -6.11
CA GLY A 14 6.40 -11.34 -7.20
C GLY A 14 7.73 -10.57 -7.20
N ASN A 15 8.24 -10.18 -6.04
CA ASN A 15 9.55 -9.51 -5.92
C ASN A 15 10.68 -10.38 -6.44
N LEU A 16 10.71 -11.65 -6.04
CA LEU A 16 11.73 -12.60 -6.49
C LEU A 16 11.72 -12.78 -8.01
N TYR A 17 10.54 -12.78 -8.64
CA TYR A 17 10.44 -12.79 -10.10
C TYR A 17 10.91 -11.47 -10.72
N SER A 18 10.49 -10.32 -10.18
CA SER A 18 10.93 -9.00 -10.65
C SER A 18 12.45 -8.81 -10.56
N ASP A 19 13.09 -9.28 -9.50
CA ASP A 19 14.55 -9.23 -9.32
C ASP A 19 15.29 -10.07 -10.37
N GLN A 20 14.64 -11.10 -10.89
CA GLN A 20 15.12 -11.91 -12.02
C GLN A 20 14.73 -11.32 -13.39
N ASN A 21 14.15 -10.11 -13.43
CA ASN A 21 13.55 -9.48 -14.62
C ASN A 21 12.41 -10.29 -15.27
N LYS A 22 11.83 -11.24 -14.53
CA LYS A 22 10.69 -12.08 -14.94
C LYS A 22 9.37 -11.37 -14.64
N TYR A 23 9.17 -10.22 -15.30
CA TYR A 23 8.03 -9.34 -14.99
C TYR A 23 6.68 -9.97 -15.36
N ALA A 24 6.63 -10.82 -16.39
CA ALA A 24 5.41 -11.51 -16.79
C ALA A 24 4.94 -12.50 -15.71
N GLU A 25 5.88 -13.17 -15.04
CA GLU A 25 5.63 -14.06 -13.91
C GLU A 25 5.36 -13.30 -12.60
N ALA A 26 5.91 -12.10 -12.43
CA ALA A 26 5.67 -11.26 -11.25
C ALA A 26 4.24 -10.68 -11.19
N ILE A 27 3.67 -10.30 -12.34
CA ILE A 27 2.33 -9.69 -12.45
C ILE A 27 1.22 -10.53 -11.77
N PRO A 28 1.05 -11.83 -12.05
CA PRO A 28 0.00 -12.62 -11.41
C PRO A 28 0.18 -12.72 -9.89
N GLU A 29 1.41 -12.74 -9.39
CA GLU A 29 1.69 -12.78 -7.96
C GLU A 29 1.29 -11.48 -7.26
N TYR A 30 1.64 -10.32 -7.83
CA TYR A 30 1.18 -9.04 -7.28
C TYR A 30 -0.33 -8.88 -7.34
N LYS A 31 -0.97 -9.35 -8.41
CA LYS A 31 -2.44 -9.39 -8.50
C LYS A 31 -3.04 -10.25 -7.41
N ARG A 32 -2.48 -11.44 -7.15
CA ARG A 32 -2.97 -12.32 -6.10
C ARG A 32 -2.80 -11.72 -4.71
N ALA A 33 -1.68 -11.04 -4.46
CA ALA A 33 -1.49 -10.27 -3.24
C ALA A 33 -2.60 -9.23 -3.03
N LEU A 34 -2.96 -8.50 -4.09
CA LEU A 34 -4.01 -7.47 -4.07
C LEU A 34 -5.44 -8.04 -3.96
N GLU A 35 -5.69 -9.23 -4.50
CA GLU A 35 -6.95 -9.95 -4.29
C GLU A 35 -7.14 -10.39 -2.83
N LEU A 36 -6.04 -10.69 -2.14
CA LEU A 36 -6.04 -11.11 -0.74
C LEU A 36 -6.05 -9.90 0.21
N ASN A 37 -5.31 -8.84 -0.12
CA ASN A 37 -5.26 -7.61 0.63
C ASN A 37 -5.11 -6.40 -0.32
N SER A 38 -6.21 -5.66 -0.50
CA SER A 38 -6.27 -4.48 -1.35
C SER A 38 -5.61 -3.24 -0.75
N ASP A 39 -5.17 -3.27 0.52
CA ASP A 39 -4.53 -2.11 1.17
C ASP A 39 -2.99 -2.17 1.07
N LEU A 40 -2.44 -3.17 0.38
CA LEU A 40 -1.01 -3.31 0.12
C LEU A 40 -0.53 -2.30 -0.95
N ALA A 41 -0.27 -1.07 -0.52
CA ALA A 41 0.27 -0.02 -1.38
C ALA A 41 1.52 -0.49 -2.17
N ASP A 42 2.43 -1.21 -1.52
CA ASP A 42 3.64 -1.74 -2.15
C ASP A 42 3.35 -2.68 -3.33
N ALA A 43 2.28 -3.48 -3.24
CA ALA A 43 1.88 -4.39 -4.31
C ALA A 43 1.38 -3.63 -5.54
N TYR A 44 0.63 -2.53 -5.36
CA TYR A 44 0.24 -1.65 -6.48
C TYR A 44 1.45 -1.01 -7.14
N TYR A 45 2.39 -0.49 -6.35
CA TYR A 45 3.60 0.14 -6.91
C TYR A 45 4.41 -0.85 -7.75
N ARG A 46 4.64 -2.06 -7.22
CA ARG A 46 5.41 -3.10 -7.91
C ARG A 46 4.71 -3.67 -9.13
N LEU A 47 3.38 -3.84 -9.06
CA LEU A 47 2.58 -4.21 -10.23
C LEU A 47 2.65 -3.13 -11.32
N GLY A 48 2.60 -1.86 -10.94
CA GLY A 48 2.79 -0.72 -11.85
C GLY A 48 4.16 -0.77 -12.54
N GLN A 49 5.24 -1.01 -11.78
CA GLN A 49 6.59 -1.18 -12.32
C GLN A 49 6.68 -2.37 -13.28
N ALA A 50 6.09 -3.52 -12.92
CA ALA A 50 6.06 -4.70 -13.78
C ALA A 50 5.35 -4.40 -15.11
N TYR A 51 4.19 -3.70 -15.08
CA TYR A 51 3.50 -3.27 -16.29
C TYR A 51 4.31 -2.28 -17.15
N VAL A 52 5.08 -1.37 -16.56
CA VAL A 52 6.00 -0.51 -17.33
C VAL A 52 7.01 -1.36 -18.08
N ARG A 53 7.57 -2.39 -17.42
CA ARG A 53 8.58 -3.29 -17.98
C ARG A 53 8.03 -4.21 -19.07
N THR A 54 6.76 -4.59 -19.01
CA THR A 54 6.08 -5.37 -20.06
C THR A 54 5.44 -4.51 -21.16
N GLY A 55 5.51 -3.17 -21.06
CA GLY A 55 4.98 -2.25 -22.06
C GLY A 55 3.50 -1.88 -21.90
N GLU A 56 2.84 -2.36 -20.84
CA GLU A 56 1.43 -2.13 -20.53
C GLU A 56 1.20 -0.79 -19.80
N LYS A 57 1.59 0.32 -20.44
CA LYS A 57 1.61 1.67 -19.82
C LYS A 57 0.27 2.11 -19.21
N GLY A 58 -0.85 1.78 -19.84
CA GLY A 58 -2.18 2.14 -19.34
C GLY A 58 -2.47 1.48 -17.98
N ARG A 59 -2.21 0.17 -17.88
CA ARG A 59 -2.37 -0.57 -16.61
C ARG A 59 -1.39 -0.09 -15.56
N ALA A 60 -0.15 0.26 -15.95
CA ALA A 60 0.82 0.83 -15.03
C ALA A 60 0.31 2.14 -14.41
N GLN A 61 -0.23 3.04 -15.22
CA GLN A 61 -0.77 4.32 -14.76
C GLN A 61 -1.91 4.11 -13.75
N GLU A 62 -2.83 3.18 -14.02
CA GLU A 62 -3.90 2.83 -13.08
C GLU A 62 -3.35 2.39 -11.73
N GLN A 63 -2.34 1.50 -11.71
CA GLN A 63 -1.78 1.02 -10.44
C GLN A 63 -1.06 2.13 -9.67
N PHE A 64 -0.34 3.02 -10.35
CA PHE A 64 0.32 4.14 -9.69
C PHE A 64 -0.69 5.15 -9.13
N GLN A 65 -1.82 5.37 -9.79
CA GLN A 65 -2.90 6.21 -9.25
C GLN A 65 -3.48 5.64 -7.96
N VAL A 66 -3.72 4.32 -7.92
CA VAL A 66 -4.21 3.64 -6.71
C VAL A 66 -3.17 3.72 -5.59
N TYR A 67 -1.91 3.45 -5.88
CA TYR A 67 -0.81 3.59 -4.92
C TYR A 67 -0.78 4.98 -4.27
N GLN A 68 -0.87 6.05 -5.07
CA GLN A 68 -0.85 7.42 -4.55
C GLN A 68 -2.07 7.70 -3.68
N LYS A 69 -3.26 7.24 -4.10
CA LYS A 69 -4.49 7.40 -3.33
C LYS A 69 -4.39 6.73 -1.95
N ILE A 70 -3.89 5.49 -1.88
CA ILE A 70 -3.71 4.78 -0.60
C ILE A 70 -2.71 5.52 0.29
N ARG A 71 -1.60 5.98 -0.29
CA ARG A 71 -0.57 6.74 0.44
C ARG A 71 -1.10 8.07 1.00
N GLU A 72 -1.89 8.79 0.20
CA GLU A 72 -2.55 10.03 0.62
C GLU A 72 -3.58 9.77 1.74
N GLN A 73 -4.38 8.71 1.62
CA GLN A 73 -5.33 8.31 2.65
C GLN A 73 -4.63 8.00 3.98
N HIS A 74 -3.58 7.17 3.94
CA HIS A 74 -2.78 6.85 5.13
C HIS A 74 -2.15 8.10 5.78
N LEU A 75 -1.70 9.05 4.98
CA LEU A 75 -1.15 10.31 5.49
C LEU A 75 -2.24 11.16 6.16
N ALA A 76 -3.41 11.28 5.52
CA ALA A 76 -4.53 12.04 6.08
C ALA A 76 -5.04 11.43 7.40
N ASP A 77 -5.11 10.10 7.49
CA ASP A 77 -5.49 9.40 8.72
C ASP A 77 -4.47 9.64 9.85
N LEU A 78 -3.18 9.61 9.54
CA LEU A 78 -2.12 9.91 10.50
C LEU A 78 -2.17 11.38 10.97
N GLU A 79 -2.43 12.31 10.07
CA GLU A 79 -2.58 13.73 10.40
C GLU A 79 -3.79 13.97 11.31
N LYS A 80 -4.92 13.32 11.03
CA LYS A 80 -6.12 13.36 11.86
C LYS A 80 -5.83 12.82 13.27
N GLN A 81 -5.21 11.64 13.38
CA GLN A 81 -4.82 11.07 14.68
C GLN A 81 -3.89 12.00 15.46
N ARG A 82 -2.91 12.62 14.79
CA ARG A 82 -2.01 13.59 15.43
C ARG A 82 -2.75 14.84 15.93
N ALA A 83 -3.73 15.33 15.18
CA ALA A 83 -4.55 16.46 15.59
C ALA A 83 -5.40 16.12 16.82
N GLU A 84 -6.02 14.94 16.85
CA GLU A 84 -6.79 14.43 17.99
C GLU A 84 -5.92 14.28 19.25
N ILE A 85 -4.75 13.67 19.13
CA ILE A 85 -3.78 13.55 20.23
C ILE A 85 -3.37 14.94 20.74
N ARG A 86 -3.07 15.88 19.82
CA ARG A 86 -2.70 17.25 20.20
C ARG A 86 -3.82 17.94 20.97
N GLN A 87 -5.07 17.81 20.52
CA GLN A 87 -6.23 18.40 21.18
C GLN A 87 -6.46 17.79 22.57
N PHE A 88 -6.35 16.46 22.70
CA PHE A 88 -6.48 15.76 23.98
C PHE A 88 -5.40 16.18 24.99
N VAL A 89 -4.14 16.25 24.55
CA VAL A 89 -3.02 16.67 25.43
C VAL A 89 -3.20 18.13 25.88
N TYR A 90 -3.71 19.01 25.00
CA TYR A 90 -4.00 20.40 25.36
C TYR A 90 -5.13 20.48 26.41
N SER A 91 -6.26 19.81 26.17
CA SER A 91 -7.39 19.84 27.11
C SER A 91 -7.09 19.18 28.46
N ALA A 92 -6.20 18.19 28.50
CA ALA A 92 -5.76 17.56 29.75
C ALA A 92 -4.81 18.45 30.58
N LYS A 93 -4.03 19.34 29.95
CA LYS A 93 -3.14 20.29 30.66
C LYS A 93 -3.90 21.44 31.31
N ASP A 94 -5.05 21.81 30.75
CA ASP A 94 -5.91 22.87 31.27
C ASP A 94 -6.92 22.37 32.33
N ALA A 95 -6.90 21.08 32.66
CA ALA A 95 -7.76 20.53 33.71
C ALA A 95 -7.23 20.94 35.10
N PRO A 96 -8.02 21.66 35.93
CA PRO A 96 -7.58 22.02 37.27
C PRO A 96 -7.36 20.75 38.10
N LEU A 97 -6.17 20.63 38.72
CA LEU A 97 -5.85 19.58 39.69
C LEU A 97 -6.90 19.63 40.80
N ARG A 98 -7.76 18.62 40.87
CA ARG A 98 -8.68 18.40 41.99
C ARG A 98 -7.97 17.64 43.10
#